data_AF-A0A956SB53-F1
#
_entry.id   AF-A0A956SB53-F1
#
_cell.length_a   1.000
_cell.length_b   1.000
_cell.length_c   1.000
_cell.angle_alpha   90.00
_cell.angle_beta   90.00
_cell.angle_gamma   90.00
#
_symmetry.space_group_name_H-M   'P 1'
#
loop_
_entity.id
_entity.type
_entity.pdbx_description
1 polymer ?
#
loop_
_entity_poly.entity_id
_entity_poly.type
_entity_poly.pdbx_seq_one_letter_code
_entity_poly.pdbx_strand_id
1 'polypeptide(L)'
;EGICGMCSLVVNGVPHGPERGTTVCQLHMRHFRDGETIVVEPWRARAFPVLRDLVVDRSAFDRIIQAGGYVSINTGGAPDANAVPIAKEQADLAFDSATCIGCGACVAACRNASAMLFVGAKVTQFLHLPQGQPERRQRALAMVEKMDDEGFGRCSNHYECEAACPKEISRDVIRELNREFLGASLTRRS
;
A
#
# COMPACT_ATOMS: atom_id res chain seq x y z
N GLU A 1 6.12 -6.50 16.79
CA GLU A 1 4.70 -6.08 16.82
C GLU A 1 4.06 -5.96 15.43
N GLY A 2 4.82 -5.64 14.37
CA GLY A 2 4.30 -5.69 13.00
C GLY A 2 3.36 -4.56 12.63
N ILE A 3 3.56 -3.37 13.20
CA ILE A 3 2.67 -2.22 13.02
C ILE A 3 3.33 -1.09 12.23
N CYS A 4 4.62 -0.80 12.45
CA CYS A 4 5.27 0.36 11.82
C CYS A 4 5.71 0.15 10.36
N GLY A 5 5.75 -1.10 9.87
CA GLY A 5 6.21 -1.42 8.51
C GLY A 5 7.72 -1.27 8.25
N MET A 6 8.54 -1.06 9.29
CA MET A 6 9.97 -0.75 9.13
C MET A 6 10.89 -1.98 8.92
N CYS A 7 10.47 -3.17 9.33
CA CYS A 7 11.27 -4.40 9.25
C CYS A 7 11.23 -5.03 7.84
N SER A 8 11.61 -4.21 6.87
CA SER A 8 11.48 -4.39 5.43
C SER A 8 12.55 -5.31 4.82
N LEU A 9 12.51 -6.62 5.11
CA LEU A 9 13.51 -7.59 4.64
C LEU A 9 12.90 -8.76 3.85
N VAL A 10 13.63 -9.22 2.83
CA VAL A 10 13.39 -10.50 2.16
C VAL A 10 14.12 -11.58 2.95
N VAL A 11 13.42 -12.66 3.29
CA VAL A 11 14.00 -13.81 4.00
C VAL A 11 13.78 -15.05 3.13
N ASN A 12 14.87 -15.71 2.73
CA ASN A 12 14.86 -16.86 1.82
C ASN A 12 14.06 -16.60 0.54
N GLY A 13 14.20 -15.41 -0.05
CA GLY A 13 13.50 -15.01 -1.27
C GLY A 13 12.04 -14.57 -1.08
N VAL A 14 11.49 -14.64 0.13
CA VAL A 14 10.10 -14.26 0.43
C VAL A 14 10.07 -12.94 1.23
N PRO A 15 9.34 -11.91 0.79
CA PRO A 15 9.15 -10.69 1.57
C PRO A 15 8.53 -10.99 2.93
N HIS A 16 9.16 -10.50 4.00
CA HIS A 16 8.83 -10.81 5.39
C HIS A 16 8.99 -12.27 5.83
N GLY A 17 9.46 -13.16 4.96
CA GLY A 17 9.70 -14.57 5.25
C GLY A 17 8.50 -15.47 4.96
N PRO A 18 8.59 -16.77 5.32
CA PRO A 18 7.68 -17.81 4.84
C PRO A 18 6.29 -17.78 5.49
N GLU A 19 6.12 -17.10 6.62
CA GLU A 19 4.88 -17.07 7.38
C GLU A 19 3.91 -16.00 6.83
N ARG A 20 2.70 -16.42 6.45
CA ARG A 20 1.66 -15.52 5.92
C ARG A 20 1.13 -14.58 7.01
N GLY A 21 0.75 -13.37 6.63
CA GLY A 21 0.16 -12.40 7.57
C GLY A 21 1.13 -11.91 8.65
N THR A 22 2.45 -12.03 8.42
CA THR A 22 3.47 -11.64 9.40
C THR A 22 4.47 -10.67 8.81
N THR A 23 5.06 -9.87 9.70
CA THR A 23 6.23 -9.06 9.39
C THR A 23 7.49 -9.73 9.94
N VAL A 24 8.68 -9.35 9.47
CA VAL A 24 9.94 -9.94 9.96
C VAL A 24 10.09 -9.84 11.47
N CYS A 25 9.66 -8.73 12.09
CA CYS A 25 9.74 -8.59 13.55
C CYS A 25 8.79 -9.50 14.35
N GLN A 26 7.95 -10.27 13.66
CA GLN A 26 7.11 -11.34 14.22
C GLN A 26 7.56 -12.73 13.74
N LEU A 27 8.54 -12.79 12.84
CA LEU A 27 9.12 -14.04 12.37
C LEU A 27 10.08 -14.57 13.44
N HIS A 28 9.84 -15.80 13.89
CA HIS A 28 10.62 -16.42 14.95
C HIS A 28 11.54 -17.53 14.40
N MET A 29 12.71 -17.71 15.03
CA MET A 29 13.68 -18.73 14.63
C MET A 29 13.12 -20.16 14.65
N ARG A 30 12.09 -20.44 15.46
CA ARG A 30 11.42 -21.76 15.53
C ARG A 30 10.71 -22.19 14.23
N HIS A 31 10.54 -21.29 13.27
CA HIS A 31 9.97 -21.60 11.95
C HIS A 31 11.03 -22.14 10.97
N PHE A 32 12.31 -22.12 11.36
CA PHE A 32 13.42 -22.63 10.58
C PHE A 32 13.95 -23.93 11.19
N ARG A 33 14.55 -24.78 10.35
CA ARG A 33 15.15 -26.03 10.80
C ARG A 33 16.50 -25.76 11.45
N ASP A 34 16.90 -26.62 12.37
CA ASP A 34 18.23 -26.55 12.95
C ASP A 34 19.31 -26.76 11.86
N GLY A 35 20.34 -25.92 11.89
CA GLY A 35 21.38 -25.87 10.84
C GLY A 35 20.96 -25.28 9.49
N GLU A 36 19.72 -24.78 9.34
CA GLU A 36 19.28 -24.13 8.10
C GLU A 36 20.02 -22.82 7.85
N THR A 37 20.46 -22.61 6.61
CA THR A 37 21.02 -21.31 6.19
C THR A 37 19.90 -20.34 5.84
N ILE A 38 19.87 -19.20 6.53
CA ILE A 38 18.89 -18.14 6.28
C ILE A 38 19.55 -17.01 5.49
N VAL A 39 19.00 -16.69 4.33
CA VAL A 39 19.43 -15.57 3.48
C VAL A 39 18.53 -14.38 3.75
N VAL A 40 19.13 -13.24 4.10
CA VAL A 40 18.42 -12.00 4.40
C VAL A 40 18.89 -10.91 3.44
N GLU A 41 17.95 -10.27 2.75
CA GLU A 41 18.22 -9.27 1.72
C GLU A 41 17.34 -8.02 1.90
N PRO A 42 17.78 -6.85 1.43
CA PRO A 42 16.92 -5.66 1.36
C PRO A 42 15.81 -5.82 0.32
N TRP A 43 14.83 -4.93 0.34
CA TRP A 43 13.95 -4.74 -0.82
C TRP A 43 14.73 -4.42 -2.09
N ARG A 44 14.40 -5.12 -3.17
CA ARG A 44 15.00 -4.92 -4.49
C ARG A 44 13.96 -4.31 -5.43
N ALA A 45 13.90 -2.98 -5.47
CA ALA A 45 13.09 -2.25 -6.45
C ALA A 45 13.80 -0.94 -6.81
N ARG A 46 13.68 -0.49 -8.07
CA ARG A 46 14.31 0.77 -8.50
C ARG A 46 13.81 1.98 -7.68
N ALA A 47 12.53 1.98 -7.36
CA ALA A 47 11.89 3.00 -6.52
C ALA A 47 12.27 2.90 -5.03
N PHE A 48 12.90 1.81 -4.59
CA PHE A 48 13.43 1.60 -3.24
C PHE A 48 14.94 1.34 -3.27
N PRO A 49 15.76 2.38 -3.56
CA PRO A 49 17.19 2.19 -3.65
C PRO A 49 17.78 1.80 -2.29
N VAL A 50 18.74 0.87 -2.33
CA VAL A 50 19.51 0.46 -1.14
C VAL A 50 20.45 1.59 -0.75
N LEU A 51 20.37 2.03 0.50
CA LEU A 51 21.27 3.03 1.06
C LEU A 51 22.53 2.39 1.62
N ARG A 52 22.37 1.38 2.48
CA ARG A 52 23.45 0.60 3.09
C ARG A 52 22.88 -0.68 3.69
N ASP A 53 23.59 -1.79 3.52
CA ASP A 53 23.22 -3.10 4.06
C ASP A 53 21.76 -3.47 3.71
N LEU A 54 20.89 -3.53 4.73
CA LEU A 54 19.48 -3.87 4.61
C LEU A 54 18.55 -2.64 4.59
N VAL A 55 19.11 -1.43 4.63
CA VAL A 55 18.36 -0.18 4.67
C VAL A 55 18.08 0.30 3.25
N VAL A 56 16.80 0.56 2.96
CA VAL A 56 16.31 1.10 1.69
C VAL A 56 15.61 2.44 1.90
N ASP A 57 15.72 3.33 0.93
CA ASP A 57 14.90 4.55 0.88
C ASP A 57 13.48 4.18 0.42
N ARG A 58 12.46 4.58 1.20
CA ARG A 58 11.04 4.37 0.89
C ARG A 58 10.26 5.67 0.71
N SER A 59 10.93 6.82 0.64
CA SER A 59 10.28 8.13 0.55
C SER A 59 9.43 8.29 -0.72
N ALA A 60 9.57 7.41 -1.72
CA ALA A 60 8.63 7.31 -2.84
C ALA A 60 7.18 7.09 -2.37
N PHE A 61 6.95 6.28 -1.33
CA PHE A 61 5.61 6.08 -0.75
C PHE A 61 5.08 7.35 -0.09
N ASP A 62 5.93 8.10 0.62
CA ASP A 62 5.53 9.36 1.24
C ASP A 62 5.11 10.38 0.17
N ARG A 63 5.88 10.48 -0.92
CA ARG A 63 5.56 11.37 -2.04
C ARG A 63 4.26 10.99 -2.76
N ILE A 64 3.96 9.69 -2.88
CA ILE A 64 2.66 9.20 -3.38
C ILE A 64 1.52 9.62 -2.45
N ILE A 65 1.68 9.46 -1.13
CA ILE A 65 0.66 9.87 -0.15
C ILE A 65 0.43 11.38 -0.24
N GLN A 66 1.51 12.18 -0.35
CA GLN A 66 1.41 13.63 -0.48
C GLN A 66 0.65 14.07 -1.76
N ALA A 67 0.65 13.27 -2.82
CA ALA A 67 -0.02 13.61 -4.07
C ALA A 67 -1.56 13.57 -4.00
N GLY A 68 -2.15 12.82 -3.05
CA GLY A 68 -3.61 12.73 -2.95
C GLY A 68 -4.18 11.92 -1.79
N GLY A 69 -3.33 11.36 -0.92
CA GLY A 69 -3.71 10.59 0.25
C GLY A 69 -4.25 11.42 1.41
N TYR A 70 -5.03 12.46 1.12
CA TYR A 70 -5.63 13.37 2.08
C TYR A 70 -7.10 13.69 1.72
N VAL A 71 -7.77 14.37 2.65
CA VAL A 71 -9.06 15.03 2.45
C VAL A 71 -8.90 16.51 2.76
N SER A 72 -9.49 17.37 1.95
CA SER A 72 -9.37 18.82 2.10
C SER A 72 -10.43 19.34 3.05
N ILE A 73 -10.02 20.01 4.12
CA ILE A 73 -10.95 20.61 5.08
C ILE A 73 -10.40 21.93 5.60
N ASN A 74 -11.31 22.89 5.84
CA ASN A 74 -10.95 24.14 6.50
C ASN A 74 -10.54 23.86 7.95
N THR A 75 -9.44 24.44 8.39
CA THR A 75 -8.99 24.34 9.79
C THR A 75 -10.09 24.84 10.74
N GLY A 76 -10.47 24.01 11.71
CA GLY A 76 -11.57 24.30 12.64
C GLY A 76 -12.98 24.10 12.05
N GLY A 77 -13.11 23.71 10.78
CA GLY A 77 -14.38 23.43 10.11
C GLY A 77 -14.75 21.94 10.09
N ALA A 78 -14.03 21.10 10.82
CA ALA A 78 -14.34 19.68 10.94
C ALA A 78 -15.65 19.50 11.74
N PRO A 79 -16.68 18.83 11.17
CA PRO A 79 -17.87 18.49 11.93
C PRO A 79 -17.52 17.45 13.01
N ASP A 80 -18.41 17.29 14.00
CA ASP A 80 -18.29 16.21 14.99
C ASP A 80 -18.17 14.86 14.29
N ALA A 81 -17.31 13.97 14.80
CA ALA A 81 -17.05 12.67 14.17
C ALA A 81 -18.32 11.80 14.06
N ASN A 82 -19.31 12.00 14.92
CA ASN A 82 -20.57 11.27 14.92
C ASN A 82 -21.68 11.97 14.13
N ALA A 83 -21.41 13.14 13.52
CA ALA A 83 -22.42 13.92 12.81
C ALA A 83 -22.85 13.27 11.49
N VAL A 84 -21.99 12.45 10.87
CA VAL A 84 -22.27 11.78 9.61
C VAL A 84 -22.36 10.28 9.86
N PRO A 85 -23.56 9.67 9.83
CA PRO A 85 -23.69 8.23 9.97
C PRO A 85 -23.07 7.54 8.75
N ILE A 86 -22.28 6.50 9.01
CA ILE A 86 -21.64 5.67 7.99
C ILE A 86 -22.11 4.24 8.22
N ALA A 87 -22.57 3.58 7.16
CA ALA A 87 -22.95 2.18 7.23
C ALA A 87 -21.75 1.33 7.68
N LYS A 88 -21.96 0.38 8.59
CA LYS A 88 -20.88 -0.45 9.17
C LYS A 88 -20.01 -1.10 8.09
N GLU A 89 -20.63 -1.64 7.05
CA GLU A 89 -19.94 -2.26 5.91
C GLU A 89 -18.98 -1.28 5.21
N GLN A 90 -19.39 -0.02 5.04
CA GLN A 90 -18.54 1.01 4.42
C GLN A 90 -17.38 1.42 5.33
N ALA A 91 -17.65 1.53 6.63
CA ALA A 91 -16.61 1.80 7.63
C ALA A 91 -15.56 0.68 7.70
N ASP A 92 -16.00 -0.58 7.61
CA ASP A 92 -15.11 -1.74 7.59
C ASP A 92 -14.24 -1.78 6.33
N LEU A 93 -14.83 -1.61 5.15
CA LEU A 93 -14.07 -1.57 3.90
C LEU A 93 -13.03 -0.43 3.89
N ALA A 94 -13.39 0.73 4.43
CA ALA A 94 -12.45 1.84 4.62
C ALA A 94 -11.31 1.46 5.57
N PHE A 95 -11.65 0.88 6.72
CA PHE A 95 -10.69 0.50 7.76
C PHE A 95 -9.74 -0.60 7.29
N ASP A 96 -10.26 -1.66 6.68
CA ASP A 96 -9.48 -2.79 6.16
C ASP A 96 -8.42 -2.30 5.16
N SER A 97 -8.79 -1.36 4.30
CA SER A 97 -7.86 -0.72 3.36
C SER A 97 -6.86 0.20 4.07
N ALA A 98 -7.30 0.91 5.12
CA ALA A 98 -6.47 1.81 5.92
C ALA A 98 -5.42 1.08 6.76
N THR A 99 -5.60 -0.22 7.04
CA THR A 99 -4.63 -1.05 7.78
C THR A 99 -3.26 -1.15 7.10
N CYS A 100 -3.14 -0.70 5.84
CA CYS A 100 -1.88 -0.61 5.12
C CYS A 100 -0.80 0.18 5.89
N ILE A 101 0.19 -0.55 6.40
CA ILE A 101 1.34 -0.02 7.14
C ILE A 101 2.49 0.48 6.26
N GLY A 102 2.32 0.48 4.94
CA GLY A 102 3.35 0.97 4.01
C GLY A 102 4.67 0.18 4.01
N CYS A 103 4.66 -1.11 4.37
CA CYS A 103 5.90 -1.90 4.50
C CYS A 103 6.64 -2.16 3.17
N GLY A 104 5.97 -2.02 2.03
CA GLY A 104 6.59 -2.24 0.71
C GLY A 104 6.73 -3.70 0.27
N ALA A 105 6.26 -4.68 1.06
CA ALA A 105 6.28 -6.10 0.69
C ALA A 105 5.57 -6.37 -0.65
N CYS A 106 4.48 -5.65 -0.94
CA CYS A 106 3.77 -5.74 -2.21
C CYS A 106 4.62 -5.36 -3.43
N VAL A 107 5.54 -4.41 -3.27
CA VAL A 107 6.48 -3.99 -4.31
C VAL A 107 7.60 -5.00 -4.43
N ALA A 108 8.16 -5.46 -3.31
CA ALA A 108 9.24 -6.44 -3.29
C ALA A 108 8.82 -7.82 -3.85
N ALA A 109 7.57 -8.22 -3.63
CA ALA A 109 7.01 -9.46 -4.16
C ALA A 109 6.70 -9.37 -5.66
N CYS A 110 6.25 -8.21 -6.14
CA CYS A 110 5.80 -8.06 -7.51
C CYS A 110 6.98 -8.13 -8.48
N ARG A 111 6.91 -9.01 -9.48
CA ARG A 111 7.92 -9.09 -10.55
C ARG A 111 8.18 -7.76 -11.27
N ASN A 112 7.16 -6.90 -11.38
CA ASN A 112 7.29 -5.58 -12.00
C ASN A 112 7.65 -4.48 -11.00
N ALA A 113 7.82 -4.78 -9.71
CA ALA A 113 7.95 -3.80 -8.64
C ALA A 113 6.81 -2.76 -8.67
N SER A 114 5.56 -3.22 -8.85
CA SER A 114 4.40 -2.34 -8.89
C SER A 114 3.93 -1.95 -7.49
N ALA A 115 3.61 -0.67 -7.29
CA ALA A 115 3.01 -0.18 -6.05
C ALA A 115 1.47 -0.16 -6.06
N MET A 116 0.83 -0.78 -7.06
CA MET A 116 -0.63 -0.72 -7.25
C MET A 116 -1.45 -1.17 -6.04
N LEU A 117 -1.00 -2.17 -5.28
CA LEU A 117 -1.71 -2.57 -4.04
C LEU A 117 -1.63 -1.48 -2.97
N PHE A 118 -0.47 -0.84 -2.81
CA PHE A 118 -0.28 0.26 -1.86
C PHE A 118 -1.11 1.47 -2.25
N VAL A 119 -1.00 1.92 -3.51
CA VAL A 119 -1.81 3.04 -4.03
C VAL A 119 -3.29 2.72 -3.92
N GLY A 120 -3.69 1.49 -4.29
CA GLY A 120 -5.08 1.05 -4.20
C GLY A 120 -5.61 1.12 -2.78
N ALA A 121 -4.89 0.58 -1.82
CA ALA A 121 -5.28 0.65 -0.40
C ALA A 121 -5.43 2.10 0.09
N LYS A 122 -4.47 2.97 -0.28
CA LYS A 122 -4.48 4.38 0.14
C LYS A 122 -5.56 5.22 -0.54
N VAL A 123 -6.01 4.84 -1.74
CA VAL A 123 -7.17 5.44 -2.39
C VAL A 123 -8.48 4.89 -1.80
N THR A 124 -8.61 3.57 -1.73
CA THR A 124 -9.84 2.88 -1.27
C THR A 124 -10.24 3.25 0.15
N GLN A 125 -9.29 3.45 1.08
CA GLN A 125 -9.63 3.88 2.46
C GLN A 125 -10.46 5.19 2.50
N PHE A 126 -10.40 6.00 1.45
CA PHE A 126 -11.20 7.23 1.32
C PHE A 126 -12.44 7.04 0.43
N LEU A 127 -12.47 6.05 -0.47
CA LEU A 127 -13.57 5.82 -1.41
C LEU A 127 -14.87 5.39 -0.75
N HIS A 128 -14.79 4.78 0.44
CA HIS A 128 -15.96 4.33 1.20
C HIS A 128 -16.42 5.37 2.23
N LEU A 129 -15.74 6.51 2.31
CA LEU A 129 -16.05 7.59 3.26
C LEU A 129 -16.60 8.83 2.54
N PRO A 130 -17.64 9.50 3.09
CA PRO A 130 -18.18 10.74 2.51
C PRO A 130 -17.13 11.84 2.34
N GLN A 131 -16.21 11.97 3.30
CA GLN A 131 -15.14 12.98 3.32
C GLN A 131 -14.13 12.77 2.20
N GLY A 132 -14.00 11.53 1.69
CA GLY A 132 -13.08 11.20 0.61
C GLY A 132 -13.67 11.34 -0.80
N GLN A 133 -14.99 11.52 -0.91
CA GLN A 133 -15.68 11.62 -2.21
C GLN A 133 -15.27 12.84 -3.04
N PRO A 134 -15.08 14.05 -2.47
CA PRO A 134 -14.77 15.24 -3.27
C PRO A 134 -13.53 15.07 -4.15
N GLU A 135 -12.44 14.50 -3.60
CA GLU A 135 -11.18 14.35 -4.33
C GLU A 135 -11.04 12.99 -5.03
N ARG A 136 -12.01 12.07 -4.96
CA ARG A 136 -11.86 10.66 -5.40
C ARG A 136 -11.17 10.49 -6.77
N ARG A 137 -11.58 11.28 -7.78
CA ARG A 137 -11.06 11.23 -9.16
C ARG A 137 -9.67 11.85 -9.26
N GLN A 138 -9.50 13.04 -8.67
CA GLN A 138 -8.23 13.74 -8.65
C GLN A 138 -7.16 12.95 -7.89
N ARG A 139 -7.53 12.38 -6.74
CA ARG A 139 -6.72 11.48 -5.92
C ARG A 139 -6.22 10.28 -6.73
N ALA A 140 -7.13 9.56 -7.41
CA ALA A 140 -6.76 8.41 -8.21
C ALA A 140 -5.77 8.78 -9.33
N LEU A 141 -6.01 9.87 -10.05
CA LEU A 141 -5.10 10.36 -11.09
C LEU A 141 -3.74 10.76 -10.52
N ALA A 142 -3.73 11.66 -9.53
CA ALA A 142 -2.51 12.23 -8.99
C ALA A 142 -1.61 11.19 -8.32
N MET A 143 -2.21 10.24 -7.58
CA MET A 143 -1.43 9.19 -6.92
C MET A 143 -0.88 8.14 -7.91
N VAL A 144 -1.60 7.83 -8.99
CA VAL A 144 -1.09 6.94 -10.06
C VAL A 144 -0.01 7.63 -10.88
N GLU A 145 -0.22 8.90 -11.27
CA GLU A 145 0.79 9.70 -11.96
C GLU A 145 2.06 9.80 -11.11
N LYS A 146 1.91 10.08 -9.81
CA LYS A 146 3.06 10.12 -8.90
C LYS A 146 3.73 8.75 -8.75
N MET A 147 2.97 7.65 -8.71
CA MET A 147 3.53 6.30 -8.69
C MET A 147 4.39 6.03 -9.93
N ASP A 148 3.93 6.43 -11.11
CA ASP A 148 4.69 6.27 -12.35
C ASP A 148 5.97 7.13 -12.34
N ASP A 149 5.89 8.37 -11.86
CA ASP A 149 7.04 9.29 -11.72
C ASP A 149 8.12 8.75 -10.77
N GLU A 150 7.73 8.06 -9.69
CA GLU A 150 8.66 7.41 -8.76
C GLU A 150 9.31 6.14 -9.34
N GLY A 151 8.91 5.72 -10.55
CA GLY A 151 9.52 4.61 -11.26
C GLY A 151 9.05 3.23 -10.82
N PHE A 152 7.87 3.13 -10.20
CA PHE A 152 7.23 1.84 -9.96
C PHE A 152 6.73 1.23 -11.26
N GLY A 153 6.70 -0.10 -11.35
CA GLY A 153 6.21 -0.77 -12.55
C GLY A 153 4.69 -0.92 -12.61
N ARG A 154 4.21 -1.37 -13.77
CA ARG A 154 2.78 -1.56 -14.05
C ARG A 154 2.28 -2.90 -13.51
N CYS A 155 1.01 -2.95 -13.13
CA CYS A 155 0.38 -4.19 -12.70
C CYS A 155 0.01 -5.09 -13.90
N SER A 156 0.36 -6.37 -13.80
CA SER A 156 -0.01 -7.44 -14.74
C SER A 156 -0.90 -8.52 -14.10
N ASN A 157 -1.48 -8.23 -12.92
CA ASN A 157 -2.43 -9.11 -12.21
C ASN A 157 -1.87 -10.49 -11.80
N HIS A 158 -0.60 -10.57 -11.41
CA HIS A 158 -0.02 -11.78 -10.81
C HIS A 158 -0.49 -12.05 -9.37
N TYR A 159 -0.95 -11.01 -8.66
CA TYR A 159 -1.47 -11.07 -7.28
C TYR A 159 -0.49 -11.57 -6.20
N GLU A 160 0.81 -11.62 -6.49
CA GLU A 160 1.88 -11.87 -5.51
C GLU A 160 1.88 -10.82 -4.38
N CYS A 161 1.45 -9.59 -4.69
CA CYS A 161 1.36 -8.50 -3.74
C CYS A 161 0.33 -8.76 -2.61
N GLU A 162 -0.80 -9.39 -2.92
CA GLU A 162 -1.82 -9.77 -1.93
C GLU A 162 -1.29 -10.93 -1.06
N ALA A 163 -0.66 -11.93 -1.70
CA ALA A 163 -0.10 -13.08 -0.99
C ALA A 163 1.02 -12.69 0.00
N ALA A 164 1.82 -11.69 -0.34
CA ALA A 164 2.92 -11.19 0.51
C ALA A 164 2.48 -10.13 1.53
N CYS A 165 1.23 -9.66 1.51
CA CYS A 165 0.80 -8.58 2.37
C CYS A 165 0.69 -9.05 3.83
N PRO A 166 1.45 -8.46 4.78
CA PRO A 166 1.37 -8.85 6.20
C PRO A 166 0.09 -8.37 6.89
N LYS A 167 -0.68 -7.50 6.21
CA LYS A 167 -1.99 -6.99 6.66
C LYS A 167 -3.13 -7.54 5.83
N GLU A 168 -2.85 -8.50 4.95
CA GLU A 168 -3.86 -9.24 4.20
C GLU A 168 -4.80 -8.34 3.40
N ILE A 169 -4.26 -7.23 2.87
CA ILE A 169 -5.01 -6.30 2.03
C ILE A 169 -5.42 -7.04 0.75
N SER A 170 -6.74 -7.11 0.53
CA SER A 170 -7.33 -7.71 -0.66
C SER A 170 -6.89 -6.98 -1.93
N ARG A 171 -6.68 -7.75 -3.00
CA ARG A 171 -6.46 -7.21 -4.36
C ARG A 171 -7.63 -6.37 -4.88
N ASP A 172 -8.81 -6.43 -4.26
CA ASP A 172 -9.99 -5.64 -4.67
C ASP A 172 -9.71 -4.13 -4.65
N VAL A 173 -8.80 -3.65 -3.81
CA VAL A 173 -8.40 -2.24 -3.79
C VAL A 173 -7.74 -1.81 -5.11
N ILE A 174 -7.07 -2.73 -5.82
CA ILE A 174 -6.50 -2.49 -7.16
C ILE A 174 -7.63 -2.33 -8.18
N ARG A 175 -8.69 -3.15 -8.08
CA ARG A 175 -9.88 -3.06 -8.95
C ARG A 175 -10.58 -1.71 -8.77
N GLU A 176 -10.77 -1.27 -7.53
CA GLU A 176 -11.41 0.01 -7.22
C GLU A 176 -10.58 1.20 -7.71
N LEU A 177 -9.26 1.18 -7.46
CA LEU A 177 -8.34 2.17 -8.00
C LEU A 177 -8.44 2.28 -9.52
N ASN A 178 -8.39 1.14 -10.22
CA ASN A 178 -8.49 1.12 -11.68
C ASN A 178 -9.82 1.71 -12.17
N ARG A 179 -10.93 1.44 -11.47
CA ARG A 179 -12.24 2.02 -11.81
C ARG A 179 -12.23 3.55 -11.69
N GLU A 180 -11.72 4.08 -10.57
CA GLU A 180 -11.65 5.52 -10.35
C GLU A 180 -10.65 6.20 -11.31
N PHE A 181 -9.50 5.58 -11.57
CA PHE A 181 -8.52 6.07 -12.52
C PHE A 181 -9.07 6.12 -13.95
N LEU A 182 -9.76 5.07 -14.41
CA LEU A 182 -10.39 5.04 -15.74
C LEU A 182 -11.51 6.07 -15.85
N GLY A 183 -12.39 6.14 -14.85
CA GLY A 183 -13.48 7.11 -14.82
C GLY A 183 -12.97 8.55 -14.82
N ALA A 184 -11.89 8.83 -14.08
CA ALA A 184 -11.25 10.13 -14.06
C ALA A 184 -10.54 10.46 -15.39
N SER A 185 -9.83 9.50 -15.98
CA SER A 185 -9.12 9.68 -17.25
C SER A 185 -10.07 9.98 -18.42
N LEU A 186 -11.25 9.37 -18.42
CA LEU A 186 -12.28 9.60 -19.45
C LEU A 186 -13.00 10.95 -19.27
N THR A 187 -13.06 11.48 -18.04
CA THR A 187 -13.75 12.75 -17.72
C THR A 187 -12.81 13.96 -17.69
N ARG A 188 -11.49 13.77 -17.63
CA ARG A 188 -10.46 14.83 -17.67
C ARG A 188 -10.35 15.53 -19.03
N ARG A 189 -11.04 15.05 -20.07
CA ARG A 189 -11.15 15.72 -21.37
C ARG A 189 -12.41 16.60 -21.43
N SER A 190 -12.29 17.81 -20.89
CA SER A 190 -13.03 19.02 -21.28
C SER A 190 -12.34 20.23 -20.66
#